data_AF-A0A7S4IYC7-F1
#
_entry.id   AF-A0A7S4IYC7-F1
#
_cell.length_a   1.000
_cell.length_b   1.000
_cell.length_c   1.000
_cell.angle_alpha   90.00
_cell.angle_beta   90.00
_cell.angle_gamma   90.00
#
_symmetry.space_group_name_H-M   'P 1'
#
loop_
_entity.id
_entity.type
_entity.pdbx_description
1 polymer ?
#
loop_
_entity_poly.entity_id
_entity_poly.type
_entity_poly.pdbx_seq_one_letter_code
_entity_poly.pdbx_strand_id
1 'polypeptide(L)'
;DKSKYQSPKYRLVVRFTNTKVICQIAYALVDGDRILCQASSTELPRYGLSVGLKNYAAAYCTGLLVARRLLQKVGLDDVYEGNTEVDGEVVSTEYDKKTYYV
;
A
#
# COMPACT_ATOMS: atom_id res chain seq x y z
N ASP A 1 7.55 -10.71 16.93
CA ASP A 1 8.01 -11.65 17.96
C ASP A 1 9.11 -12.52 17.44
N LYS A 2 10.13 -12.77 18.26
CA LYS A 2 11.23 -13.69 17.91
C LYS A 2 10.72 -15.12 17.68
N SER A 3 9.55 -15.47 18.23
CA SER A 3 8.85 -16.74 17.99
C SER A 3 8.35 -16.93 16.55
N LYS A 4 8.31 -15.87 15.72
CA LYS A 4 7.88 -15.95 14.32
C LYS A 4 9.03 -16.24 13.33
N TYR A 5 10.21 -16.54 13.86
CA TYR A 5 11.41 -16.94 13.11
C TYR A 5 11.70 -16.00 11.93
N GLN A 6 11.79 -16.55 10.70
CA GLN A 6 12.11 -15.82 9.48
C GLN A 6 10.89 -15.17 8.80
N SER A 7 9.70 -15.21 9.41
CA SER A 7 8.52 -14.60 8.82
C SER A 7 8.72 -13.08 8.69
N PRO A 8 8.76 -12.51 7.46
CA PRO A 8 9.05 -11.11 7.27
C PRO A 8 7.91 -10.24 7.83
N LYS A 9 8.27 -9.21 8.60
CA LYS A 9 7.32 -8.19 9.04
C LYS A 9 7.27 -7.07 8.00
N TYR A 10 6.23 -7.10 7.17
CA TYR A 10 6.01 -6.08 6.16
C TYR A 10 5.61 -4.73 6.78
N ARG A 11 6.08 -3.65 6.16
CA ARG A 11 5.77 -2.27 6.50
C ARG A 11 5.31 -1.54 5.25
N LEU A 12 4.18 -0.84 5.34
CA LEU A 12 3.79 0.17 4.36
C LEU A 12 4.49 1.48 4.73
N VAL A 13 5.48 1.87 3.93
CA VAL A 13 6.25 3.10 4.09
C VAL A 13 5.65 4.17 3.18
N VAL A 14 5.07 5.21 3.79
CA VAL A 14 4.51 6.36 3.07
C VAL A 14 5.41 7.57 3.29
N ARG A 15 5.81 8.23 2.21
CA ARG A 15 6.67 9.42 2.24
C ARG A 15 6.04 10.54 1.42
N PHE A 16 5.73 11.63 2.09
CA PHE A 16 5.36 12.89 1.46
C PHE A 16 6.62 13.69 1.17
N THR A 17 6.78 14.13 -0.07
CA THR A 17 7.83 15.05 -0.48
C THR A 17 7.19 16.40 -0.83
N ASN A 18 8.02 17.37 -1.23
CA ASN A 18 7.52 18.69 -1.61
C ASN A 18 6.50 18.64 -2.77
N THR A 19 6.66 17.69 -3.70
CA THR A 19 5.87 17.64 -4.94
C THR A 19 5.14 16.32 -5.18
N LYS A 20 5.54 15.22 -4.52
CA LYS A 20 5.00 13.88 -4.77
C LYS A 20 4.77 13.07 -3.49
N VAL A 21 3.93 12.05 -3.62
CA VAL A 21 3.70 11.00 -2.62
C VAL A 21 4.35 9.71 -3.10
N ILE A 22 5.12 9.06 -2.24
CA ILE A 22 5.75 7.77 -2.53
C ILE A 22 5.27 6.76 -1.50
N CYS A 23 4.80 5.61 -1.97
CA CYS A 23 4.35 4.49 -1.14
C CYS A 23 5.18 3.25 -1.49
N GLN A 24 5.71 2.57 -0.49
CA GLN A 24 6.58 1.40 -0.65
C GLN A 24 6.19 0.32 0.35
N ILE A 25 6.24 -0.94 -0.05
CA ILE A 25 6.10 -2.07 0.88
C ILE A 25 7.47 -2.69 1.07
N ALA A 26 7.95 -2.60 2.31
CA ALA A 26 9.30 -3.02 2.66
C ALA A 26 9.29 -4.03 3.81
N TYR A 27 10.24 -4.94 3.81
CA TYR A 27 10.55 -5.82 4.94
C TYR A 27 12.05 -5.80 5.20
N ALA A 28 12.44 -6.00 6.45
CA ALA A 28 13.83 -5.97 6.87
C ALA A 28 14.49 -7.34 6.69
N LEU A 29 15.69 -7.37 6.11
CA LEU A 29 16.65 -8.48 6.19
C LEU A 29 17.93 -7.99 6.87
N VAL A 30 18.84 -8.91 7.19
CA VAL A 30 20.12 -8.61 7.85
C VAL A 30 20.95 -7.62 7.04
N ASP A 31 20.95 -7.76 5.72
CA ASP A 31 21.73 -6.92 4.81
C ASP A 31 21.04 -5.59 4.46
N GLY A 32 19.80 -5.37 4.94
CA GLY A 32 19.01 -4.17 4.69
C GLY A 32 17.56 -4.44 4.30
N ASP A 33 16.83 -3.35 4.05
CA ASP A 33 15.42 -3.41 3.67
C ASP A 33 15.26 -3.86 2.21
N ARG A 34 14.37 -4.83 1.99
CA ARG A 34 13.94 -5.26 0.65
C ARG A 34 12.59 -4.65 0.34
N ILE A 35 12.49 -3.99 -0.82
CA ILE A 35 11.26 -3.40 -1.32
C ILE A 35 10.55 -4.43 -2.19
N LEU A 36 9.33 -4.81 -1.80
CA LEU A 36 8.50 -5.75 -2.56
C LEU A 36 7.82 -5.07 -3.75
N CYS A 37 7.25 -3.89 -3.52
CA CYS A 37 6.59 -3.06 -4.52
C CYS A 37 6.63 -1.57 -4.13
N GLN A 38 6.45 -0.70 -5.12
CA GLN A 38 6.47 0.75 -4.98
C GLN A 38 5.45 1.41 -5.92
N ALA A 39 4.89 2.53 -5.47
CA ALA A 39 4.17 3.48 -6.31
C ALA A 39 4.60 4.92 -5.99
N SER A 40 4.42 5.80 -6.95
CA SER A 40 4.73 7.22 -6.86
C SER A 40 3.63 8.02 -7.54
N SER A 41 3.20 9.13 -6.96
CA SER A 41 2.14 9.95 -7.54
C SER A 41 2.48 10.50 -8.94
N THR A 42 3.76 10.52 -9.30
CA THR A 42 4.25 10.85 -10.65
C THR A 42 3.79 9.89 -11.75
N GLU A 43 3.31 8.70 -11.41
CA GLU A 43 2.79 7.75 -12.40
C GLU A 43 1.27 7.83 -12.58
N LEU A 44 0.57 8.56 -11.71
CA LEU A 44 -0.87 8.80 -11.80
C LEU A 44 -1.34 9.47 -13.09
N PRO A 45 -0.53 10.31 -13.79
CA PRO A 45 -0.91 10.81 -15.11
C PRO A 45 -1.24 9.72 -16.13
N ARG A 46 -0.67 8.51 -15.99
CA ARG A 46 -1.01 7.36 -16.86
C ARG A 46 -2.43 6.84 -16.65
N TYR A 47 -3.02 7.14 -15.50
CA TYR A 47 -4.35 6.70 -15.08
C TYR A 47 -5.38 7.85 -15.11
N GLY A 48 -5.05 8.98 -15.77
CA GLY A 48 -5.95 10.11 -15.97
C GLY A 48 -5.81 11.27 -14.97
N LEU A 49 -5.02 11.12 -13.89
CA LEU A 49 -4.76 12.22 -12.96
C LEU A 49 -3.47 12.96 -13.33
N SER A 50 -3.58 13.97 -14.18
CA SER A 50 -2.44 14.72 -14.73
C SER A 50 -1.92 15.83 -13.80
N VAL A 51 -2.77 16.39 -12.93
CA VAL A 51 -2.44 17.53 -12.06
C VAL A 51 -2.69 17.21 -10.58
N GLY A 52 -2.07 17.98 -9.68
CA GLY A 52 -2.34 17.87 -8.25
C GLY A 52 -1.76 16.63 -7.57
N LEU A 53 -0.53 16.22 -7.91
CA LEU A 53 0.10 14.96 -7.49
C LEU A 53 0.50 14.85 -6.00
N LYS A 54 0.04 15.78 -5.15
CA LYS A 54 0.30 15.83 -3.70
C LYS A 54 -0.98 15.97 -2.88
N ASN A 55 -2.14 16.16 -3.51
CA ASN A 55 -3.39 16.34 -2.77
C ASN A 55 -3.84 15.02 -2.11
N TYR A 56 -4.90 15.11 -1.30
CA TYR A 56 -5.49 13.96 -0.63
C TYR A 56 -5.91 12.85 -1.62
N ALA A 57 -6.52 13.23 -2.75
CA ALA A 57 -6.93 12.29 -3.78
C ALA A 57 -5.73 11.54 -4.39
N ALA A 58 -4.64 12.23 -4.72
CA ALA A 58 -3.42 11.61 -5.24
C ALA A 58 -2.80 10.65 -4.21
N ALA A 59 -2.80 11.00 -2.92
CA ALA A 59 -2.33 10.11 -1.87
C ALA A 59 -3.16 8.82 -1.82
N TYR A 60 -4.49 8.93 -1.88
CA TYR A 60 -5.39 7.77 -1.92
C TYR A 60 -5.14 6.91 -3.16
N CYS A 61 -5.09 7.52 -4.35
CA CYS A 61 -4.79 6.81 -5.59
C CYS A 61 -3.41 6.12 -5.55
N THR A 62 -2.38 6.75 -4.97
CA THR A 62 -1.07 6.09 -4.81
C THR A 62 -1.12 4.89 -3.87
N GLY A 63 -1.89 4.97 -2.78
CA GLY A 63 -2.09 3.85 -1.86
C GLY A 63 -2.77 2.67 -2.55
N LEU A 64 -3.89 2.95 -3.24
CA LEU A 64 -4.63 1.96 -4.04
C LEU A 64 -3.72 1.30 -5.08
N LEU A 65 -2.90 2.09 -5.78
CA LEU A 65 -2.01 1.59 -6.81
C LEU A 65 -0.93 0.64 -6.27
N VAL A 66 -0.34 0.92 -5.10
CA VAL A 66 0.58 -0.03 -4.44
C VAL A 66 -0.14 -1.31 -4.06
N ALA A 67 -1.33 -1.21 -3.48
CA ALA A 67 -2.09 -2.37 -3.01
C ALA A 67 -2.39 -3.32 -4.17
N ARG A 68 -2.91 -2.80 -5.30
CA ARG A 68 -3.19 -3.60 -6.49
C ARG A 68 -1.94 -4.23 -7.10
N ARG A 69 -0.84 -3.48 -7.18
CA ARG A 69 0.45 -4.02 -7.65
C ARG A 69 0.98 -5.14 -6.75
N LEU A 70 0.80 -5.03 -5.43
CA LEU A 70 1.18 -6.08 -4.50
C LEU A 70 0.33 -7.33 -4.72
N LEU A 71 -0.99 -7.19 -4.74
CA LEU A 71 -1.91 -8.32 -4.86
C LEU A 71 -1.68 -9.08 -6.17
N GLN A 72 -1.53 -8.37 -7.28
CA GLN A 72 -1.19 -8.96 -8.57
C GLN A 72 0.15 -9.69 -8.55
N LYS A 73 1.16 -9.16 -7.84
CA LYS A 73 2.47 -9.80 -7.72
C LYS A 73 2.44 -11.07 -6.85
N VAL A 74 1.52 -11.16 -5.91
CA VAL A 74 1.34 -12.31 -5.01
C VAL A 74 0.30 -13.30 -5.55
N GLY A 75 -0.51 -12.91 -6.55
CA GLY A 75 -1.58 -13.72 -7.13
C GLY A 75 -2.83 -13.81 -6.24
N LEU A 76 -3.12 -12.74 -5.51
CA LEU A 76 -4.25 -12.64 -4.57
C LEU A 76 -5.23 -11.51 -4.95
N ASP A 77 -5.15 -11.01 -6.18
CA ASP A 77 -5.97 -9.94 -6.72
C ASP A 77 -7.44 -10.32 -6.86
N ASP A 78 -7.74 -11.56 -7.26
CA ASP A 78 -9.13 -12.04 -7.39
C ASP A 78 -9.80 -12.32 -6.03
N VAL A 79 -9.01 -12.71 -5.02
CA VAL A 79 -9.54 -13.07 -3.70
C VAL A 79 -9.83 -11.82 -2.86
N TYR A 80 -8.98 -10.80 -3.00
CA TYR A 80 -9.09 -9.56 -2.22
C TYR A 80 -9.39 -8.38 -3.15
N GLU A 81 -10.61 -8.36 -3.68
CA GLU A 81 -11.08 -7.27 -4.53
C GLU A 81 -11.21 -5.95 -3.75
N GLY A 82 -11.40 -5.95 -2.43
CA GLY A 82 -11.61 -4.72 -1.65
C GLY A 82 -12.93 -4.00 -2.00
N ASN A 83 -13.06 -2.72 -1.65
CA ASN A 83 -14.29 -1.97 -1.91
C ASN A 83 -14.32 -1.45 -3.35
N THR A 84 -15.39 -1.79 -4.09
CA THR A 84 -15.64 -1.31 -5.46
C THR A 84 -16.18 0.12 -5.48
N GLU A 85 -16.96 0.49 -4.47
CA GLU A 85 -17.53 1.82 -4.30
C GLU A 85 -16.80 2.59 -3.18
N VAL A 86 -16.70 3.90 -3.33
CA VAL A 86 -15.90 4.77 -2.45
C VAL A 86 -16.82 5.45 -1.44
N ASP A 87 -17.14 4.74 -0.37
CA ASP A 87 -18.17 5.15 0.59
C ASP A 87 -17.57 5.84 1.82
N GLY A 88 -16.24 5.71 2.00
CA GLY A 88 -15.50 6.28 3.12
C GLY A 88 -15.74 5.59 4.47
N GLU A 89 -16.54 4.53 4.49
CA GLU A 89 -16.79 3.72 5.68
C GLU A 89 -15.55 2.89 6.04
N VAL A 90 -15.27 2.81 7.35
CA VAL A 90 -14.13 2.04 7.86
C VAL A 90 -14.54 0.59 8.00
N VAL A 91 -13.94 -0.30 7.21
CA VAL A 91 -14.17 -1.73 7.33
C VAL A 91 -13.12 -2.29 8.28
N SER A 92 -13.54 -2.86 9.41
CA SER A 92 -12.61 -3.50 10.35
C SER A 92 -12.68 -5.02 10.23
N THR A 93 -11.52 -5.66 10.31
CA THR A 93 -11.39 -7.11 10.47
C THR A 93 -10.60 -7.40 11.73
N GLU A 94 -11.15 -8.25 12.59
CA GLU A 94 -10.47 -8.68 13.81
C GLU A 94 -9.76 -10.01 13.57
N TYR A 95 -8.45 -10.03 13.80
CA TYR A 95 -7.68 -11.27 13.77
C TYR A 95 -6.68 -11.28 14.92
N ASP A 96 -6.70 -12.37 15.69
CA ASP A 96 -5.76 -12.64 16.79
C ASP A 96 -5.62 -11.45 17.79
N LYS A 97 -6.77 -10.91 18.22
CA LYS A 97 -6.92 -9.76 19.14
C LYS A 97 -6.36 -8.44 18.61
N LYS A 98 -6.15 -8.31 17.30
CA LYS A 98 -5.80 -7.06 16.63
C LYS A 98 -6.90 -6.67 15.66
N THR A 99 -7.31 -5.41 15.75
CA THR A 99 -8.21 -4.79 14.79
C THR A 99 -7.38 -4.29 13.61
N TYR A 100 -7.62 -4.85 12.44
CA TYR A 100 -7.09 -4.39 11.17
C TYR A 100 -8.15 -3.50 10.51
N TYR A 101 -7.75 -2.31 10.12
CA TYR A 101 -8.60 -1.39 9.37
C TYR A 101 -8.30 -1.59 7.88
N VAL A 102 -9.34 -1.84 7.11
CA VAL A 102 -9.36 -1.96 5.64
C VAL A 102 -10.03 -0.71 5.09
#